data_AF-A0A7V2AD29-F1
#
_entry.id   AF-A0A7V2AD29-F1
#
_cell.length_a   1.000
_cell.length_b   1.000
_cell.length_c   1.000
_cell.angle_alpha   90.00
_cell.angle_beta   90.00
_cell.angle_gamma   90.00
#
_symmetry.space_group_name_H-M   'P 1'
#
loop_
_entity.id
_entity.type
_entity.pdbx_description
1 polymer ?
#
loop_
_entity_poly.entity_id
_entity_poly.type
_entity_poly.pdbx_seq_one_letter_code
_entity_poly.pdbx_strand_id
1 'polypeptide(L)'
;MAETKRDGARTRGIGRNIVPLIALAVLMLVATVGIFTYVAYVDHNRLQWRLTAGQIERFSPELVSDALRAVTGQQDAAAQLQVKINVFESLLEKLEKGDPQTRTPAVKNDLRTHLEAVRFNWEQVRPGLENVIASGEAYAHVSSAGEVIVREVPEIIALSDEVVQQLVRAGASPAQSYLAQRQQFLVLRMKTAASELLRGEENASVALEKFGRDAALFERVLDAMLTGRGDPEVNRVDDPNAREKLRQVAVKYVAMRESVDVIMQNGPRILEASAAFQSIDELATGLIAAAGALQREATGEHDALFNVTIAGYVAAAGTLLAVILLGVVLVRDARRREEASREQNERNQQAILRLLDEMMNLA
;
A
#
# COMPACT_ATOMS: atom_id res chain seq x y z
N MET A 1 -51.77 -77.18 -8.52
CA MET A 1 -52.72 -76.32 -9.25
C MET A 1 -52.77 -74.97 -8.51
N ALA A 2 -51.84 -74.02 -8.60
CA ALA A 2 -50.92 -73.56 -9.63
C ALA A 2 -51.56 -72.72 -10.76
N GLU A 3 -52.38 -71.72 -10.42
CA GLU A 3 -52.79 -70.70 -11.39
C GLU A 3 -53.12 -69.34 -10.75
N THR A 4 -52.20 -68.78 -9.97
CA THR A 4 -52.29 -67.39 -9.46
C THR A 4 -50.90 -66.71 -9.36
N LYS A 5 -49.99 -67.05 -10.28
CA LYS A 5 -48.60 -66.54 -10.26
C LYS A 5 -48.08 -66.12 -11.64
N ARG A 6 -48.85 -65.34 -12.41
CA ARG A 6 -48.41 -64.83 -13.72
C ARG A 6 -48.56 -63.34 -14.02
N ASP A 7 -49.03 -62.50 -13.09
CA ASP A 7 -49.14 -61.05 -13.34
C ASP A 7 -48.00 -60.18 -12.74
N GLY A 8 -47.06 -60.77 -11.99
CA GLY A 8 -45.95 -60.02 -11.38
C GLY A 8 -44.71 -59.79 -12.26
N ALA A 9 -44.69 -60.26 -13.51
CA ALA A 9 -43.44 -60.41 -14.27
C ALA A 9 -43.21 -59.38 -15.40
N ARG A 10 -44.19 -58.57 -15.79
CA ARG A 10 -44.04 -57.62 -16.93
C ARG A 10 -43.64 -56.18 -16.56
N THR A 11 -43.62 -55.82 -15.28
CA THR A 11 -43.22 -54.48 -14.80
C THR A 11 -41.72 -54.31 -14.56
N ARG A 12 -40.90 -55.38 -14.65
CA ARG A 12 -39.45 -55.34 -14.34
C ARG A 12 -38.52 -54.83 -15.45
N GLY A 13 -39.00 -54.66 -16.69
CA GLY A 13 -38.13 -54.38 -17.84
C GLY A 13 -37.77 -52.90 -18.05
N ILE A 14 -38.64 -51.99 -17.62
CA ILE A 14 -38.61 -50.58 -18.05
C ILE A 14 -37.92 -49.67 -17.01
N GLY A 15 -38.23 -49.86 -15.72
CA GLY A 15 -37.55 -49.15 -14.63
C GLY A 15 -36.07 -49.51 -14.47
N ARG A 16 -35.63 -50.66 -15.03
CA ARG A 16 -34.24 -51.12 -14.91
C ARG A 16 -33.23 -50.22 -15.63
N ASN A 17 -33.62 -49.57 -16.72
CA ASN A 17 -32.71 -48.74 -17.52
C ASN A 17 -32.84 -47.25 -17.19
N ILE A 18 -34.01 -46.78 -16.74
CA ILE A 18 -34.26 -45.37 -16.39
C ILE A 18 -33.54 -44.99 -15.09
N VAL A 19 -33.63 -45.82 -14.04
CA VAL A 19 -32.99 -45.55 -12.75
C VAL A 19 -31.46 -45.36 -12.84
N PRO A 20 -30.68 -46.23 -13.52
CA PRO A 20 -29.24 -46.01 -13.64
C PRO A 20 -28.89 -44.81 -14.54
N LEU A 21 -29.71 -44.48 -15.55
CA LEU A 21 -29.54 -43.28 -16.38
C LEU A 21 -29.76 -42.00 -15.57
N ILE A 22 -30.78 -41.97 -14.70
CA ILE A 22 -31.01 -40.86 -13.77
C ILE A 22 -29.84 -40.75 -12.79
N ALA A 23 -29.41 -41.87 -12.19
CA ALA A 23 -28.28 -41.88 -11.26
C ALA A 23 -26.98 -41.36 -11.92
N LEU A 24 -26.71 -41.77 -13.17
CA LEU A 24 -25.57 -41.28 -13.95
C LEU A 24 -25.69 -39.78 -14.26
N ALA A 25 -26.86 -39.31 -14.68
CA ALA A 25 -27.09 -37.90 -14.99
C ALA A 25 -26.89 -37.02 -13.74
N VAL A 26 -27.41 -37.45 -12.58
CA VAL A 26 -27.23 -36.75 -11.30
C VAL A 26 -25.76 -36.76 -10.88
N LEU A 27 -25.07 -37.90 -11.00
CA LEU A 27 -23.66 -38.01 -10.67
C LEU A 27 -22.79 -37.08 -11.53
N MET A 28 -23.03 -37.04 -12.85
CA MET A 28 -22.31 -36.15 -13.76
C MET A 28 -22.61 -34.68 -13.47
N LEU A 29 -23.87 -34.34 -13.16
CA LEU A 29 -24.25 -32.98 -12.77
C LEU A 29 -23.53 -32.54 -11.50
N VAL A 30 -23.50 -33.38 -10.46
CA VAL A 30 -22.78 -33.09 -9.20
C VAL A 30 -21.28 -32.92 -9.47
N ALA A 31 -20.68 -33.76 -10.31
CA ALA A 31 -19.29 -33.62 -10.70
C ALA A 31 -19.02 -32.30 -11.44
N THR A 32 -19.86 -31.92 -12.39
CA THR A 32 -19.76 -30.64 -13.11
C THR A 32 -19.86 -29.46 -12.16
N VAL A 33 -20.87 -29.42 -11.30
CA VAL A 33 -21.06 -28.35 -10.32
C VAL A 33 -19.87 -28.28 -9.37
N GLY A 34 -19.38 -29.42 -8.88
CA GLY A 34 -18.21 -29.50 -8.01
C GLY A 34 -16.94 -28.95 -8.67
N ILE A 35 -16.66 -29.36 -9.92
CA ILE A 35 -15.48 -28.88 -10.66
C ILE A 35 -15.55 -27.38 -10.89
N PHE A 36 -16.66 -26.85 -11.41
CA PHE A 36 -16.78 -25.40 -11.68
C PHE A 36 -16.76 -24.58 -10.39
N THR A 37 -17.36 -25.07 -9.30
CA THR A 37 -17.27 -24.40 -7.99
C THR A 37 -15.84 -24.37 -7.48
N TYR A 38 -15.10 -25.48 -7.62
CA TYR A 38 -13.68 -25.54 -7.25
C TYR A 38 -12.83 -24.60 -8.11
N VAL A 39 -13.01 -24.60 -9.43
CA VAL A 39 -12.31 -23.68 -10.34
C VAL A 39 -12.60 -22.23 -9.98
N ALA A 40 -13.87 -21.87 -9.78
CA ALA A 40 -14.25 -20.52 -9.37
C ALA A 40 -13.66 -20.12 -8.02
N TYR A 41 -13.60 -21.04 -7.05
CA TYR A 41 -12.97 -20.81 -5.76
C TYR A 41 -11.47 -20.54 -5.88
N VAL A 42 -10.74 -21.36 -6.65
CA VAL A 42 -9.29 -21.17 -6.85
C VAL A 42 -9.01 -19.88 -7.63
N ASP A 43 -9.78 -19.59 -8.67
CA ASP A 43 -9.60 -18.39 -9.51
C ASP A 43 -9.86 -17.11 -8.72
N HIS A 44 -10.92 -17.07 -7.90
CA HIS A 44 -11.20 -15.98 -6.97
C HIS A 44 -10.02 -15.72 -6.03
N ASN A 45 -9.50 -16.77 -5.38
CA ASN A 45 -8.37 -16.62 -4.44
C ASN A 45 -7.10 -16.13 -5.14
N ARG A 46 -6.78 -16.69 -6.31
CA ARG A 46 -5.62 -16.29 -7.12
C ARG A 46 -5.70 -14.83 -7.54
N LEU A 47 -6.89 -14.37 -7.95
CA LEU A 47 -7.11 -12.97 -8.28
C LEU A 47 -6.86 -12.06 -7.07
N GLN A 48 -7.39 -12.42 -5.89
CA GLN A 48 -7.18 -11.63 -4.66
C GLN A 48 -5.72 -11.59 -4.24
N TRP A 49 -4.99 -12.72 -4.31
CA TRP A 49 -3.56 -12.75 -4.03
C TRP A 49 -2.76 -11.88 -5.00
N ARG A 50 -3.06 -11.93 -6.30
CA ARG A 50 -2.41 -11.11 -7.34
C ARG A 50 -2.69 -9.62 -7.18
N LEU A 51 -3.91 -9.25 -6.82
CA LEU A 51 -4.25 -7.85 -6.55
C LEU A 51 -3.50 -7.33 -5.31
N THR A 52 -3.42 -8.14 -4.26
CA THR A 52 -2.74 -7.78 -3.01
C THR A 52 -1.22 -7.70 -3.21
N ALA A 53 -0.62 -8.67 -3.90
CA ALA A 53 0.80 -8.67 -4.24
C ALA A 53 1.16 -7.48 -5.16
N GLY A 54 0.30 -7.13 -6.11
CA GLY A 54 0.48 -5.94 -6.96
C GLY A 54 0.43 -4.63 -6.18
N GLN A 55 -0.40 -4.54 -5.13
CA GLN A 55 -0.40 -3.39 -4.23
C GLN A 55 0.89 -3.31 -3.40
N ILE A 56 1.40 -4.44 -2.92
CA ILE A 56 2.70 -4.51 -2.21
C ILE A 56 3.85 -4.06 -3.13
N GLU A 57 3.89 -4.55 -4.38
CA GLU A 57 4.87 -4.13 -5.38
C GLU A 57 4.81 -2.63 -5.62
N ARG A 58 3.61 -2.07 -5.80
CA ARG A 58 3.42 -0.64 -6.02
C ARG A 58 3.83 0.21 -4.80
N PHE A 59 3.47 -0.22 -3.59
CA PHE A 59 3.71 0.57 -2.38
C PHE A 59 5.16 0.54 -1.92
N SER A 60 5.91 -0.51 -2.23
CA SER A 60 7.33 -0.64 -1.85
C SER A 60 8.18 0.59 -2.25
N PRO A 61 8.19 1.05 -3.52
CA PRO A 61 8.91 2.26 -3.91
C PRO A 61 8.23 3.57 -3.42
N GLU A 62 6.90 3.57 -3.28
CA GLU A 62 6.17 4.75 -2.78
C GLU A 62 6.54 5.06 -1.31
N LEU A 63 6.77 4.04 -0.47
CA LEU A 63 7.22 4.21 0.91
C LEU A 63 8.56 4.95 1.00
N VAL A 64 9.52 4.60 0.12
CA VAL A 64 10.83 5.27 0.04
C VAL A 64 10.65 6.72 -0.41
N SER A 65 9.82 6.96 -1.42
CA SER A 65 9.57 8.31 -1.92
C SER A 65 8.90 9.20 -0.87
N ASP A 66 7.94 8.68 -0.11
CA ASP A 66 7.26 9.44 0.94
C ASP A 66 8.16 9.64 2.17
N ALA A 67 9.05 8.68 2.47
CA ALA A 67 10.12 8.87 3.46
C ALA A 67 11.07 9.99 3.05
N LEU A 68 11.49 10.07 1.78
CA LEU A 68 12.31 11.17 1.27
C LEU A 68 11.60 12.53 1.43
N ARG A 69 10.30 12.59 1.11
CA ARG A 69 9.50 13.81 1.29
C ARG A 69 9.39 14.22 2.75
N ALA A 70 9.25 13.26 3.66
CA ALA A 70 9.22 13.52 5.09
C ALA A 70 10.57 14.07 5.61
N VAL A 71 11.71 13.49 5.20
CA VAL A 71 13.05 13.98 5.59
C VAL A 71 13.52 15.23 4.82
N THR A 72 12.69 15.75 3.92
CA THR A 72 12.92 17.05 3.25
C THR A 72 11.93 18.11 3.72
N GLY A 73 11.14 17.80 4.76
CA GLY A 73 10.24 18.75 5.42
C GLY A 73 8.96 19.08 4.65
N GLN A 74 8.51 18.19 3.75
CA GLN A 74 7.19 18.36 3.14
C GLN A 74 6.10 18.13 4.18
N GLN A 75 5.20 19.10 4.29
CA GLN A 75 4.01 19.00 5.13
C GLN A 75 3.18 17.78 4.71
N ASP A 76 2.57 17.12 5.69
CA ASP A 76 1.75 15.91 5.54
C ASP A 76 2.48 14.63 5.09
N ALA A 77 3.73 14.69 4.62
CA ALA A 77 4.45 13.51 4.13
C ALA A 77 4.62 12.42 5.20
N ALA A 78 4.93 12.82 6.44
CA ALA A 78 5.02 11.88 7.57
C ALA A 78 3.66 11.20 7.88
N ALA A 79 2.56 11.95 7.81
CA ALA A 79 1.23 11.40 8.03
C ALA A 79 0.81 10.44 6.90
N GLN A 80 1.11 10.81 5.65
CA GLN A 80 0.87 9.94 4.49
C GLN A 80 1.70 8.67 4.56
N LEU A 81 2.97 8.78 4.98
CA LEU A 81 3.85 7.64 5.19
C LEU A 81 3.29 6.68 6.24
N GLN A 82 2.82 7.20 7.40
CA GLN A 82 2.19 6.38 8.44
C GLN A 82 1.00 5.59 7.90
N VAL A 83 0.13 6.23 7.10
CA VAL A 83 -1.01 5.55 6.48
C VAL A 83 -0.52 4.42 5.57
N LYS A 84 0.51 4.65 4.75
CA LYS A 84 1.04 3.62 3.85
C LYS A 84 1.70 2.46 4.58
N ILE A 85 2.44 2.72 5.67
CA ILE A 85 2.98 1.66 6.54
C ILE A 85 1.84 0.76 7.02
N ASN A 86 0.78 1.36 7.57
CA ASN A 86 -0.37 0.60 8.09
C ASN A 86 -1.06 -0.23 6.99
N VAL A 87 -1.23 0.34 5.79
CA VAL A 87 -1.82 -0.40 4.67
C VAL A 87 -0.89 -1.52 4.21
N PHE A 88 0.42 -1.26 4.12
CA PHE A 88 1.40 -2.26 3.73
C PHE A 88 1.40 -3.46 4.69
N GLU A 89 1.39 -3.21 6.00
CA GLU A 89 1.26 -4.24 7.02
C GLU A 89 -0.04 -5.04 6.89
N SER A 90 -1.17 -4.36 6.66
CA SER A 90 -2.44 -5.03 6.44
C SER A 90 -2.42 -5.91 5.18
N LEU A 91 -1.77 -5.48 4.10
CA LEU A 91 -1.62 -6.31 2.89
C LEU A 91 -0.77 -7.56 3.16
N LEU A 92 0.33 -7.43 3.91
CA LEU A 92 1.14 -8.57 4.33
C LEU A 92 0.35 -9.54 5.20
N GLU A 93 -0.45 -9.02 6.14
CA GLU A 93 -1.30 -9.85 7.01
C GLU A 93 -2.39 -10.58 6.22
N LYS A 94 -3.02 -9.91 5.24
CA LYS A 94 -4.02 -10.52 4.36
C LYS A 94 -3.45 -11.69 3.57
N LEU A 95 -2.22 -11.59 3.06
CA LEU A 95 -1.57 -12.72 2.39
C LEU A 95 -1.18 -13.81 3.39
N GLU A 96 -0.72 -13.44 4.58
CA GLU A 96 -0.22 -14.37 5.59
C GLU A 96 -1.31 -15.21 6.25
N LYS A 97 -2.40 -14.57 6.67
CA LYS A 97 -3.49 -15.18 7.46
C LYS A 97 -4.75 -15.43 6.64
N GLY A 98 -4.84 -14.83 5.46
CA GLY A 98 -6.07 -14.75 4.68
C GLY A 98 -6.91 -13.53 5.05
N ASP A 99 -7.95 -13.30 4.26
CA ASP A 99 -8.87 -12.19 4.43
C ASP A 99 -10.31 -12.72 4.59
N PRO A 100 -10.91 -12.62 5.78
CA PRO A 100 -12.29 -13.03 6.04
C PRO A 100 -13.32 -12.23 5.22
N GLN A 101 -13.04 -10.97 4.87
CA GLN A 101 -13.98 -10.12 4.13
C GLN A 101 -14.13 -10.60 2.70
N THR A 102 -13.03 -10.97 2.06
CA THR A 102 -13.01 -11.52 0.70
C THR A 102 -13.12 -13.05 0.67
N ARG A 103 -13.19 -13.70 1.84
CA ARG A 103 -13.17 -15.17 2.02
C ARG A 103 -11.94 -15.83 1.37
N THR A 104 -10.83 -15.11 1.36
CA THR A 104 -9.58 -15.56 0.75
C THR A 104 -8.73 -16.26 1.81
N PRO A 105 -8.26 -17.50 1.59
CA PRO A 105 -7.36 -18.16 2.53
C PRO A 105 -5.93 -17.60 2.44
N ALA A 106 -5.12 -17.93 3.45
CA ALA A 106 -3.68 -17.65 3.44
C ALA A 106 -2.98 -18.23 2.20
N VAL A 107 -1.93 -17.54 1.75
CA VAL A 107 -1.07 -18.03 0.66
C VAL A 107 -0.35 -19.32 1.04
N LYS A 108 -0.06 -20.16 0.04
CA LYS A 108 0.60 -21.46 0.21
C LYS A 108 1.73 -21.62 -0.82
N ASN A 109 2.53 -22.68 -0.65
CA ASN A 109 3.57 -23.12 -1.60
C ASN A 109 4.56 -21.98 -1.92
N ASP A 110 4.98 -21.86 -3.17
CA ASP A 110 6.01 -20.91 -3.61
C ASP A 110 5.65 -19.45 -3.31
N LEU A 111 4.36 -19.10 -3.31
CA LEU A 111 3.89 -17.78 -2.94
C LEU A 111 4.17 -17.45 -1.45
N ARG A 112 4.17 -18.46 -0.58
CA ARG A 112 4.53 -18.29 0.85
C ARG A 112 6.01 -17.95 1.01
N THR A 113 6.89 -18.62 0.27
CA THR A 113 8.34 -18.35 0.30
C THR A 113 8.65 -16.92 -0.14
N HIS A 114 8.00 -16.44 -1.20
CA HIS A 114 8.15 -15.06 -1.66
C HIS A 114 7.58 -14.03 -0.66
N LEU A 115 6.45 -14.34 -0.01
CA LEU A 115 5.89 -13.49 1.05
C LEU A 115 6.85 -13.36 2.24
N GLU A 116 7.51 -14.45 2.63
CA GLU A 116 8.49 -14.45 3.71
C GLU A 116 9.71 -13.60 3.36
N ALA A 117 10.17 -13.62 2.11
CA ALA A 117 11.23 -12.74 1.63
C ALA A 117 10.81 -11.25 1.72
N VAL A 118 9.58 -10.91 1.32
CA VAL A 118 9.06 -9.54 1.47
C VAL A 118 9.04 -9.13 2.93
N ARG A 119 8.53 -9.98 3.82
CA ARG A 119 8.47 -9.72 5.26
C ARG A 119 9.86 -9.50 5.86
N PHE A 120 10.82 -10.36 5.51
CA PHE A 120 12.19 -10.23 5.99
C PHE A 120 12.81 -8.87 5.62
N ASN A 121 12.58 -8.38 4.40
CA ASN A 121 13.04 -7.05 3.99
C ASN A 121 12.21 -5.93 4.67
N TRP A 122 10.91 -6.13 4.85
CA TRP A 122 10.03 -5.17 5.51
C TRP A 122 10.45 -4.91 6.96
N GLU A 123 10.74 -5.96 7.74
CA GLU A 123 11.19 -5.82 9.13
C GLU A 123 12.53 -5.07 9.28
N GLN A 124 13.33 -5.01 8.21
CA GLN A 124 14.57 -4.23 8.19
C GLN A 124 14.32 -2.75 7.83
N VAL A 125 13.40 -2.48 6.90
CA VAL A 125 13.09 -1.11 6.44
C VAL A 125 12.17 -0.37 7.42
N ARG A 126 11.20 -1.06 8.00
CA ARG A 126 10.14 -0.49 8.84
C ARG A 126 10.65 0.39 9.98
N PRO A 127 11.63 -0.02 10.81
CA PRO A 127 12.11 0.82 11.91
C PRO A 127 12.67 2.16 11.44
N GLY A 128 13.34 2.17 10.28
CA GLY A 128 13.80 3.40 9.65
C GLY A 128 12.64 4.32 9.25
N LEU A 129 11.57 3.76 8.68
CA LEU A 129 10.38 4.54 8.30
C LEU A 129 9.67 5.12 9.53
N GLU A 130 9.57 4.36 10.61
CA GLU A 130 8.99 4.82 11.89
C GLU A 130 9.81 5.97 12.51
N ASN A 131 11.14 5.88 12.44
CA ASN A 131 12.02 6.97 12.87
C ASN A 131 11.82 8.24 12.03
N VAL A 132 11.68 8.12 10.71
CA VAL A 132 11.39 9.25 9.82
C VAL A 132 10.05 9.91 10.18
N ILE A 133 9.02 9.13 10.50
CA ILE A 133 7.73 9.66 10.96
C ILE A 133 7.88 10.41 12.27
N ALA A 134 8.60 9.84 13.25
CA ALA A 134 8.83 10.45 14.55
C ALA A 134 9.57 11.80 14.44
N SER A 135 10.40 11.98 13.42
CA SER A 135 11.13 13.22 13.15
C SER A 135 10.35 14.24 12.30
N GLY A 136 9.16 13.88 11.78
CA GLY A 136 8.38 14.78 10.90
C GLY A 136 8.04 16.13 11.55
N GLU A 137 7.74 16.15 12.85
CA GLU A 137 7.50 17.39 13.59
C GLU A 137 8.77 18.26 13.69
N ALA A 138 9.92 17.64 13.93
CA ALA A 138 11.20 18.36 14.00
C ALA A 138 11.53 19.03 12.65
N TYR A 139 11.30 18.33 11.53
CA TYR A 139 11.46 18.93 10.19
C TYR A 139 10.51 20.10 9.96
N ALA A 140 9.25 20.00 10.37
CA ALA A 140 8.29 21.10 10.22
C ALA A 140 8.75 22.34 11.01
N HIS A 141 9.22 22.17 12.24
CA HIS A 141 9.75 23.26 13.06
C HIS A 141 11.00 23.90 12.46
N VAL A 142 11.97 23.09 12.00
CA VAL A 142 13.19 23.60 11.36
C VAL A 142 12.90 24.26 10.01
N SER A 143 11.95 23.73 9.24
CA SER A 143 11.52 24.33 7.96
C SER A 143 10.94 25.72 8.18
N SER A 144 10.00 25.84 9.13
CA SER A 144 9.41 27.13 9.51
C SER A 144 10.46 28.12 10.05
N ALA A 145 11.38 27.66 10.90
CA ALA A 145 12.50 28.47 11.38
C ALA A 145 13.44 28.91 10.24
N GLY A 146 13.70 28.03 9.28
CA GLY A 146 14.49 28.33 8.08
C GLY A 146 13.84 29.40 7.20
N GLU A 147 12.52 29.37 7.03
CA GLU A 147 11.77 30.42 6.31
C GLU A 147 11.91 31.79 6.97
N VAL A 148 11.85 31.86 8.31
CA VAL A 148 12.10 33.11 9.04
C VAL A 148 13.50 33.62 8.77
N ILE A 149 14.52 32.76 8.85
CA ILE A 149 15.91 33.15 8.54
C ILE A 149 16.01 33.69 7.10
N VAL A 150 15.44 32.98 6.12
CA VAL A 150 15.46 33.41 4.71
C VAL A 150 14.81 34.79 4.53
N ARG A 151 13.76 35.09 5.31
CA ARG A 151 13.04 36.37 5.27
C ARG A 151 13.81 37.51 5.95
N GLU A 152 14.42 37.30 7.12
CA GLU A 152 15.06 38.37 7.90
C GLU A 152 16.50 38.68 7.42
N VAL A 153 17.21 37.68 6.87
CA VAL A 153 18.62 37.82 6.41
C VAL A 153 18.86 39.02 5.49
N PRO A 154 18.05 39.30 4.44
CA PRO A 154 18.27 40.44 3.56
C PRO A 154 18.26 41.78 4.29
N GLU A 155 17.37 41.95 5.27
CA GLU A 155 17.27 43.20 6.03
C GLU A 155 18.44 43.36 7.01
N ILE A 156 18.85 42.27 7.65
CA ILE A 156 20.05 42.26 8.50
C ILE A 156 21.29 42.64 7.68
N ILE A 157 21.43 42.14 6.45
CA ILE A 157 22.55 42.49 5.56
C ILE A 157 22.52 43.97 5.21
N ALA A 158 21.36 44.51 4.81
CA ALA A 158 21.23 45.93 4.47
C ALA A 158 21.57 46.85 5.65
N LEU A 159 21.04 46.57 6.84
CA LEU A 159 21.34 47.33 8.04
C LEU A 159 22.81 47.20 8.46
N SER A 160 23.40 46.01 8.30
CA SER A 160 24.82 45.79 8.58
C SER A 160 25.71 46.57 7.61
N ASP A 161 25.31 46.73 6.35
CA ASP A 161 26.01 47.58 5.37
C ASP A 161 25.98 49.05 5.79
N GLU A 162 24.82 49.53 6.25
CA GLU A 162 24.70 50.87 6.81
C GLU A 162 25.60 51.08 8.04
N VAL A 163 25.71 50.09 8.94
CA VAL A 163 26.66 50.14 10.06
C VAL A 163 28.09 50.32 9.57
N VAL A 164 28.54 49.53 8.59
CA VAL A 164 29.89 49.65 8.00
C VAL A 164 30.10 51.03 7.39
N GLN A 165 29.13 51.55 6.62
CA GLN A 165 29.22 52.88 6.03
C GLN A 165 29.36 54.00 7.08
N GLN A 166 28.59 53.93 8.18
CA GLN A 166 28.71 54.90 9.27
C GLN A 166 30.04 54.79 10.01
N LEU A 167 30.54 53.57 10.26
CA LEU A 167 31.85 53.35 10.88
C LEU A 167 32.98 53.94 10.03
N VAL A 168 32.95 53.74 8.71
CA VAL A 168 33.94 54.34 7.79
C VAL A 168 33.87 55.86 7.81
N ARG A 169 32.67 56.45 7.78
CA ARG A 169 32.49 57.92 7.87
C ARG A 169 32.97 58.50 9.20
N ALA A 170 32.79 57.77 10.29
CA ALA A 170 33.23 58.16 11.63
C ALA A 170 34.74 57.95 11.86
N GLY A 171 35.49 57.43 10.88
CA GLY A 171 36.91 57.15 11.01
C GLY A 171 37.23 55.98 11.95
N ALA A 172 36.33 55.00 12.05
CA ALA A 172 36.56 53.79 12.84
C ALA A 172 37.82 53.03 12.34
N SER A 173 38.45 52.28 13.25
CA SER A 173 39.66 51.54 12.90
C SER A 173 39.38 50.49 11.82
N PRO A 174 40.36 50.16 10.95
CA PRO A 174 40.20 49.12 9.94
C PRO A 174 39.75 47.77 10.53
N ALA A 175 40.21 47.44 11.74
CA ALA A 175 39.80 46.23 12.46
C ALA A 175 38.31 46.24 12.82
N GLN A 176 37.78 47.37 13.32
CA GLN A 176 36.36 47.49 13.68
C GLN A 176 35.44 47.45 12.46
N SER A 177 35.84 48.10 11.36
CA SER A 177 35.13 48.04 10.08
C SER A 177 35.15 46.64 9.48
N TYR A 178 36.27 45.92 9.57
CA TYR A 178 36.37 44.52 9.14
C TYR A 178 35.46 43.59 9.96
N LEU A 179 35.42 43.76 11.29
CA LEU A 179 34.55 42.96 12.16
C LEU A 179 33.07 43.20 11.85
N ALA A 180 32.66 44.45 11.60
CA ALA A 180 31.30 44.78 11.15
C ALA A 180 30.96 44.11 9.82
N GLN A 181 31.85 44.22 8.83
CA GLN A 181 31.67 43.60 7.52
C GLN A 181 31.56 42.08 7.60
N ARG A 182 32.34 41.45 8.49
CA ARG A 182 32.32 40.00 8.69
C ARG A 182 30.97 39.48 9.18
N GLN A 183 30.18 40.30 9.88
CA GLN A 183 28.85 39.91 10.36
C GLN A 183 27.88 39.58 9.22
N GLN A 184 27.94 40.30 8.09
CA GLN A 184 27.13 40.02 6.91
C GLN A 184 27.37 38.60 6.37
N PHE A 185 28.64 38.17 6.35
CA PHE A 185 29.01 36.84 5.88
C PHE A 185 28.54 35.74 6.83
N LEU A 186 28.52 35.99 8.15
CA LEU A 186 28.02 35.01 9.12
C LEU A 186 26.53 34.75 8.90
N VAL A 187 25.73 35.80 8.74
CA VAL A 187 24.28 35.69 8.53
C VAL A 187 23.94 34.98 7.21
N LEU A 188 24.71 35.26 6.14
CA LEU A 188 24.61 34.52 4.88
C LEU A 188 24.95 33.03 5.05
N ARG A 189 26.04 32.73 5.76
CA ARG A 189 26.46 31.35 6.02
C ARG A 189 25.44 30.59 6.88
N MET A 190 24.83 31.26 7.87
CA MET A 190 23.72 30.70 8.65
C MET A 190 22.53 30.33 7.76
N LYS A 191 22.12 31.23 6.86
CA LYS A 191 21.05 30.94 5.88
C LYS A 191 21.38 29.70 5.04
N THR A 192 22.58 29.65 4.47
CA THR A 192 23.02 28.51 3.64
C THR A 192 23.06 27.22 4.45
N ALA A 193 23.62 27.26 5.66
CA ALA A 193 23.72 26.09 6.55
C ALA A 193 22.34 25.58 7.00
N ALA A 194 21.37 26.45 7.28
CA ALA A 194 20.00 26.05 7.58
C ALA A 194 19.34 25.34 6.39
N SER A 195 19.56 25.84 5.16
CA SER A 195 19.07 25.18 3.94
C SER A 195 19.77 23.85 3.67
N GLU A 196 21.08 23.74 3.89
CA GLU A 196 21.83 22.48 3.78
C GLU A 196 21.35 21.44 4.79
N LEU A 197 21.09 21.85 6.04
CA LEU A 197 20.54 20.98 7.07
C LEU A 197 19.18 20.41 6.68
N LEU A 198 18.27 21.23 6.12
CA LEU A 198 16.93 20.80 5.70
C LEU A 198 16.94 19.83 4.51
N ARG A 199 17.98 19.84 3.68
CA ARG A 199 18.12 18.84 2.61
C ARG A 199 18.53 17.47 3.14
N GLY A 200 19.07 17.41 4.36
CA GLY A 200 19.38 16.14 5.01
C GLY A 200 20.47 15.32 4.30
N GLU A 201 21.34 15.97 3.54
CA GLU A 201 22.42 15.35 2.77
C GLU A 201 23.59 14.89 3.67
N GLU A 202 24.59 14.22 3.09
CA GLU A 202 25.78 13.69 3.78
C GLU A 202 26.50 14.73 4.67
N ASN A 203 26.39 16.03 4.34
CA ASN A 203 26.99 17.14 5.07
C ASN A 203 26.06 17.83 6.08
N ALA A 204 24.88 17.28 6.38
CA ALA A 204 23.92 17.91 7.29
C ALA A 204 24.49 18.16 8.71
N SER A 205 25.34 17.26 9.21
CA SER A 205 26.00 17.42 10.52
C SER A 205 26.97 18.60 10.53
N VAL A 206 27.77 18.73 9.46
CA VAL A 206 28.68 19.85 9.23
C VAL A 206 27.90 21.16 9.08
N ALA A 207 26.75 21.13 8.41
CA ALA A 207 25.87 22.28 8.27
C ALA A 207 25.33 22.74 9.63
N LEU A 208 24.81 21.83 10.47
CA LEU A 208 24.35 22.15 11.82
C LEU A 208 25.46 22.75 12.69
N GLU A 209 26.66 22.18 12.64
CA GLU A 209 27.81 22.69 13.40
C GLU A 209 28.24 24.09 12.93
N LYS A 210 28.31 24.31 11.60
CA LYS A 210 28.56 25.64 11.01
C LYS A 210 27.50 26.64 11.44
N PHE A 211 26.23 26.25 11.37
CA PHE A 211 25.10 27.08 11.76
C PHE A 211 25.24 27.57 13.19
N GLY A 212 25.44 26.66 14.15
CA GLY A 212 25.57 27.01 15.56
C GLY A 212 26.79 27.89 15.85
N ARG A 213 27.95 27.60 15.24
CA ARG A 213 29.15 28.43 15.40
C ARG A 213 28.98 29.84 14.84
N ASP A 214 28.41 29.97 13.64
CA ASP A 214 28.21 31.27 13.01
C ASP A 214 27.16 32.10 13.76
N ALA A 215 26.11 31.46 14.29
CA ALA A 215 25.12 32.10 15.16
C ALA A 215 25.74 32.65 16.44
N ALA A 216 26.52 31.82 17.15
CA ALA A 216 27.17 32.21 18.39
C ALA A 216 28.23 33.31 18.20
N LEU A 217 28.96 33.27 17.09
CA LEU A 217 29.92 34.32 16.75
C LEU A 217 29.21 35.62 16.40
N PHE A 218 28.11 35.56 15.65
CA PHE A 218 27.33 36.75 15.31
C PHE A 218 26.76 37.42 16.56
N GLU A 219 26.11 36.67 17.45
CA GLU A 219 25.53 37.19 18.68
C GLU A 219 26.60 37.83 19.59
N ARG A 220 27.75 37.15 19.75
CA ARG A 220 28.87 37.65 20.56
C ARG A 220 29.43 38.97 20.03
N VAL A 221 29.70 39.06 18.72
CA VAL A 221 30.26 40.27 18.13
C VAL A 221 29.24 41.41 18.15
N LEU A 222 27.96 41.12 17.88
CA LEU A 222 26.89 42.11 17.97
C LEU A 222 26.75 42.68 19.38
N ASP A 223 26.75 41.84 20.42
CA ASP A 223 26.70 42.28 21.82
C ASP A 223 27.96 43.08 22.20
N ALA A 224 29.14 42.65 21.77
CA ALA A 224 30.39 43.36 22.03
C ALA A 224 30.42 44.73 21.35
N MET A 225 29.93 44.85 20.11
CA MET A 225 29.79 46.13 19.43
C MET A 225 28.78 47.07 20.12
N LEU A 226 27.74 46.53 20.75
CA LEU A 226 26.72 47.31 21.48
C LEU A 226 27.17 47.72 22.89
N THR A 227 27.80 46.81 23.63
CA THR A 227 28.06 46.96 25.07
C THR A 227 29.54 47.16 25.41
N GLY A 228 30.45 46.73 24.54
CA GLY A 228 31.90 46.69 24.80
C GLY A 228 32.33 45.55 25.73
N ARG A 229 31.48 44.53 25.92
CA ARG A 229 31.76 43.36 26.77
C ARG A 229 31.75 42.07 25.95
N GLY A 230 32.32 41.00 26.50
CA GLY A 230 32.21 39.65 25.95
C GLY A 230 33.28 39.24 24.93
N ASP A 231 33.80 40.18 24.13
CA ASP A 231 34.88 39.92 23.19
C ASP A 231 36.01 40.96 23.34
N PRO A 232 37.22 40.56 23.79
CA PRO A 232 38.35 41.49 23.97
C PRO A 232 38.85 42.12 22.68
N GLU A 233 38.58 41.50 21.52
CA GLU A 233 39.02 41.98 20.21
C GLU A 233 38.01 42.95 19.56
N VAL A 234 36.82 43.08 20.14
CA VAL A 234 35.72 43.89 19.60
C VAL A 234 35.46 45.10 20.49
N ASN A 235 35.74 46.29 19.97
CA ASN A 235 35.42 47.54 20.65
C ASN A 235 33.96 47.93 20.47
N ARG A 236 33.41 48.59 21.50
CA ARG A 236 32.10 49.22 21.43
C ARG A 236 32.05 50.24 20.29
N VAL A 237 30.90 50.30 19.61
CA VAL A 237 30.60 51.35 18.63
C VAL A 237 30.08 52.58 19.38
N ASP A 238 30.85 53.67 19.31
CA ASP A 238 30.56 54.93 20.00
C ASP A 238 29.88 55.97 19.11
N ASP A 239 30.06 55.91 17.78
CA ASP A 239 29.40 56.83 16.84
C ASP A 239 27.87 56.70 16.94
N PRO A 240 27.12 57.80 17.19
CA PRO A 240 25.68 57.73 17.40
C PRO A 240 24.90 57.14 16.20
N ASN A 241 25.32 57.44 14.97
CA ASN A 241 24.62 56.99 13.77
C ASN A 241 24.85 55.50 13.52
N ALA A 242 26.11 55.05 13.64
CA ALA A 242 26.46 53.64 13.55
C ALA A 242 25.77 52.82 14.65
N ARG A 243 25.72 53.35 15.87
CA ARG A 243 25.08 52.71 17.03
C ARG A 243 23.58 52.57 16.85
N GLU A 244 22.91 53.54 16.25
CA GLU A 244 21.48 53.45 15.93
C GLU A 244 21.20 52.33 14.92
N LYS A 245 21.99 52.25 13.86
CA LYS A 245 21.87 51.16 12.88
C LYS A 245 22.17 49.78 13.47
N LEU A 246 23.16 49.71 14.36
CA LEU A 246 23.50 48.47 15.07
C LEU A 246 22.36 48.01 16.00
N ARG A 247 21.62 48.93 16.64
CA ARG A 247 20.41 48.57 17.39
C ARG A 247 19.31 48.02 16.50
N GLN A 248 19.14 48.57 15.29
CA GLN A 248 18.19 48.04 14.32
C GLN A 248 18.57 46.62 13.87
N VAL A 249 19.86 46.36 13.64
CA VAL A 249 20.38 44.99 13.41
C VAL A 249 19.99 44.07 14.58
N ALA A 250 20.19 44.52 15.82
CA ALA A 250 19.85 43.71 16.99
C ALA A 250 18.35 43.41 17.11
N VAL A 251 17.48 44.38 16.81
CA VAL A 251 16.02 44.16 16.79
C VAL A 251 15.65 43.10 15.75
N LYS A 252 16.24 43.15 14.55
CA LYS A 252 16.00 42.15 13.50
C LYS A 252 16.57 40.78 13.87
N TYR A 253 17.75 40.75 14.50
CA TYR A 253 18.33 39.51 14.98
C TYR A 253 17.51 38.85 16.09
N VAL A 254 16.87 39.62 16.98
CA VAL A 254 15.98 39.06 18.02
C VAL A 254 14.85 38.24 17.40
N ALA A 255 14.27 38.70 16.28
CA ALA A 255 13.26 37.94 15.54
C ALA A 255 13.80 36.63 14.93
N MET A 256 15.10 36.59 14.61
CA MET A 256 15.78 35.41 14.08
C MET A 256 16.29 34.45 15.17
N ARG A 257 16.57 34.96 16.38
CA ARG A 257 17.17 34.18 17.48
C ARG A 257 16.30 33.00 17.91
N GLU A 258 14.99 33.19 17.98
CA GLU A 258 14.06 32.08 18.27
C GLU A 258 14.16 30.98 17.20
N SER A 259 14.29 31.36 15.93
CA SER A 259 14.49 30.40 14.84
C SER A 259 15.85 29.70 14.93
N VAL A 260 16.91 30.41 15.33
CA VAL A 260 18.23 29.79 15.59
C VAL A 260 18.11 28.73 16.68
N ASP A 261 17.44 29.04 17.79
CA ASP A 261 17.24 28.10 18.90
C ASP A 261 16.44 26.86 18.46
N VAL A 262 15.36 27.05 17.71
CA VAL A 262 14.55 25.95 17.15
C VAL A 262 15.40 25.04 16.28
N ILE A 263 16.24 25.59 15.41
CA ILE A 263 17.13 24.80 14.55
C ILE A 263 18.17 24.05 15.37
N MET A 264 18.78 24.68 16.38
CA MET A 264 19.79 24.03 17.23
C MET A 264 19.20 22.91 18.09
N GLN A 265 17.97 23.06 18.57
CA GLN A 265 17.29 22.06 19.39
C GLN A 265 16.81 20.85 18.56
N ASN A 266 16.34 21.09 17.34
CA ASN A 266 15.77 20.03 16.48
C ASN A 266 16.77 19.45 15.47
N GLY A 267 17.89 20.13 15.22
CA GLY A 267 18.93 19.72 14.29
C GLY A 267 19.42 18.27 14.48
N PRO A 268 19.73 17.81 15.70
CA PRO A 268 20.14 16.42 15.92
C PRO A 268 19.10 15.39 15.44
N ARG A 269 17.80 15.65 15.63
CA ARG A 269 16.73 14.75 15.16
C ARG A 269 16.64 14.69 13.63
N ILE A 270 16.96 15.78 12.94
CA ILE A 270 17.09 15.80 11.48
C ILE A 270 18.25 14.91 11.04
N LEU A 271 19.39 14.98 11.73
CA LEU A 271 20.54 14.11 11.42
C LEU A 271 20.20 12.62 11.60
N GLU A 272 19.52 12.28 12.69
CA GLU A 272 19.05 10.91 12.96
C GLU A 272 18.10 10.42 11.87
N ALA A 273 17.15 11.27 11.44
CA ALA A 273 16.20 10.93 10.38
C ALA A 273 16.87 10.79 9.01
N SER A 274 17.83 11.66 8.68
CA SER A 274 18.65 11.56 7.47
C SER A 274 19.44 10.25 7.43
N ALA A 275 20.06 9.85 8.56
CA ALA A 275 20.76 8.59 8.66
C ALA A 275 19.81 7.39 8.53
N ALA A 276 18.62 7.46 9.16
CA ALA A 276 17.59 6.45 9.01
C ALA A 276 17.13 6.33 7.54
N PHE A 277 16.95 7.45 6.84
CA PHE A 277 16.59 7.46 5.43
C PHE A 277 17.68 6.86 4.53
N GLN A 278 18.96 7.15 4.77
CA GLN A 278 20.06 6.52 4.02
C GLN A 278 20.02 4.99 4.17
N SER A 279 19.78 4.50 5.39
CA SER A 279 19.62 3.06 5.62
C SER A 279 18.37 2.49 4.93
N ILE A 280 17.26 3.23 4.91
CA ILE A 280 16.05 2.84 4.16
C ILE A 280 16.36 2.73 2.66
N ASP A 281 17.04 3.71 2.06
CA ASP A 281 17.33 3.74 0.63
C ASP A 281 18.18 2.53 0.21
N GLU A 282 19.19 2.17 1.01
CA GLU A 282 20.02 0.98 0.80
C GLU A 282 19.20 -0.32 0.89
N LEU A 283 18.38 -0.47 1.93
CA LEU A 283 17.62 -1.69 2.20
C LEU A 283 16.39 -1.84 1.30
N ALA A 284 15.80 -0.74 0.83
CA ALA A 284 14.57 -0.74 0.06
C ALA A 284 14.72 -1.44 -1.30
N THR A 285 15.93 -1.49 -1.87
CA THR A 285 16.19 -2.26 -3.09
C THR A 285 15.82 -3.74 -2.91
N GLY A 286 16.13 -4.32 -1.75
CA GLY A 286 15.76 -5.69 -1.40
C GLY A 286 14.24 -5.87 -1.26
N LEU A 287 13.57 -4.92 -0.59
CA LEU A 287 12.12 -4.93 -0.43
C LEU A 287 11.39 -4.84 -1.77
N ILE A 288 11.78 -3.91 -2.64
CA ILE A 288 11.19 -3.71 -3.97
C ILE A 288 11.40 -4.95 -4.84
N ALA A 289 12.61 -5.54 -4.83
CA ALA A 289 12.90 -6.75 -5.58
C ALA A 289 12.06 -7.95 -5.08
N ALA A 290 11.96 -8.13 -3.76
CA ALA A 290 11.13 -9.18 -3.16
C ALA A 290 9.64 -9.00 -3.48
N ALA A 291 9.15 -7.77 -3.44
CA ALA A 291 7.77 -7.44 -3.78
C ALA A 291 7.45 -7.72 -5.25
N GLY A 292 8.35 -7.36 -6.16
CA GLY A 292 8.22 -7.69 -7.58
C GLY A 292 8.30 -9.20 -7.86
N ALA A 293 9.13 -9.94 -7.11
CA ALA A 293 9.18 -11.41 -7.21
C ALA A 293 7.87 -12.06 -6.73
N LEU A 294 7.33 -11.59 -5.59
CA LEU A 294 6.02 -11.99 -5.08
C LEU A 294 4.92 -11.75 -6.11
N GLN A 295 4.91 -10.59 -6.76
CA GLN A 295 3.90 -10.28 -7.78
C GLN A 295 4.03 -11.16 -9.02
N ARG A 296 5.27 -11.38 -9.50
CA ARG A 296 5.51 -12.29 -10.64
C ARG A 296 5.00 -13.70 -10.33
N GLU A 297 5.28 -14.21 -9.13
CA GLU A 297 4.77 -15.53 -8.71
C GLU A 297 3.24 -15.54 -8.66
N ALA A 298 2.59 -14.51 -8.09
CA ALA A 298 1.14 -14.40 -8.05
C ALA A 298 0.47 -14.30 -9.45
N THR A 299 1.23 -13.86 -10.46
CA THR A 299 0.78 -13.86 -11.87
C THR A 299 1.09 -15.15 -12.62
N GLY A 300 2.09 -15.92 -12.19
CA GLY A 300 2.77 -16.97 -12.97
C GLY A 300 1.99 -18.27 -13.19
N GLU A 301 0.79 -18.43 -12.66
CA GLU A 301 0.12 -19.74 -12.62
C GLU A 301 -1.13 -19.81 -13.50
N HIS A 302 -0.95 -19.80 -14.82
CA HIS A 302 -2.06 -19.98 -15.78
C HIS A 302 -2.39 -21.46 -16.09
N ASP A 303 -1.42 -22.38 -15.92
CA ASP A 303 -1.55 -23.72 -16.51
C ASP A 303 -2.19 -24.78 -15.59
N ALA A 304 -2.14 -24.59 -14.26
CA ALA A 304 -2.56 -25.63 -13.32
C ALA A 304 -4.08 -25.96 -13.37
N LEU A 305 -4.92 -24.99 -13.74
CA LEU A 305 -6.37 -25.16 -13.81
C LEU A 305 -6.88 -25.51 -15.22
N PHE A 306 -6.04 -25.46 -16.25
CA PHE A 306 -6.46 -25.71 -17.63
C PHE A 306 -7.04 -27.12 -17.79
N ASN A 307 -6.33 -28.14 -17.30
CA ASN A 307 -6.77 -29.53 -17.36
C ASN A 307 -8.05 -29.78 -16.53
N VAL A 308 -8.15 -29.16 -15.36
CA VAL A 308 -9.35 -29.25 -14.48
C VAL A 308 -10.55 -28.60 -15.15
N THR A 309 -10.35 -27.48 -15.83
CA THR A 309 -11.39 -26.75 -16.56
C THR A 309 -11.88 -27.55 -17.77
N ILE A 310 -10.97 -28.16 -18.54
CA ILE A 310 -11.32 -29.10 -19.63
C ILE A 310 -12.13 -30.27 -19.08
N ALA A 311 -11.70 -30.88 -17.97
CA ALA A 311 -12.44 -31.96 -17.34
C ALA A 311 -13.86 -31.53 -16.93
N GLY A 312 -14.02 -30.29 -16.44
CA GLY A 312 -15.32 -29.67 -16.17
C GLY A 312 -16.21 -29.57 -17.41
N TYR A 313 -15.66 -29.10 -18.53
CA TYR A 313 -16.39 -29.04 -19.81
C TYR A 313 -16.77 -30.43 -20.35
N VAL A 314 -15.87 -31.42 -20.23
CA VAL A 314 -16.16 -32.81 -20.60
C VAL A 314 -17.28 -33.39 -19.74
N ALA A 315 -17.24 -33.16 -18.43
CA ALA A 315 -18.31 -33.57 -17.50
C ALA A 315 -19.65 -32.88 -17.83
N ALA A 316 -19.62 -31.59 -18.18
CA ALA A 316 -20.81 -30.84 -18.58
C ALA A 316 -21.43 -31.39 -19.87
N ALA A 317 -20.60 -31.68 -20.88
CA ALA A 317 -21.05 -32.31 -22.12
C ALA A 317 -21.65 -33.70 -21.88
N GLY A 318 -21.01 -34.51 -21.02
CA GLY A 318 -21.53 -35.82 -20.60
C GLY A 318 -22.86 -35.73 -19.85
N THR A 319 -23.02 -34.73 -18.98
CA THR A 319 -24.30 -34.45 -18.29
C THR A 319 -25.39 -34.13 -19.30
N LEU A 320 -25.11 -33.24 -20.26
CA LEU A 320 -26.07 -32.87 -21.32
C LEU A 320 -26.49 -34.09 -22.15
N LEU A 321 -25.53 -34.92 -22.55
CA LEU A 321 -25.81 -36.17 -23.27
C LEU A 321 -26.67 -37.13 -22.45
N ALA A 322 -26.40 -37.29 -21.16
CA ALA A 322 -27.19 -38.15 -20.28
C ALA A 322 -28.64 -37.65 -20.13
N VAL A 323 -28.84 -36.33 -20.00
CA VAL A 323 -30.17 -35.71 -19.94
C VAL A 323 -30.94 -35.88 -21.25
N ILE A 324 -30.27 -35.68 -22.40
CA ILE A 324 -30.89 -35.91 -23.72
C ILE A 324 -31.32 -37.38 -23.86
N LEU A 325 -30.44 -38.32 -23.53
CA LEU A 325 -30.74 -39.76 -23.59
C LEU A 325 -31.89 -40.13 -22.66
N LEU A 326 -31.93 -39.57 -21.45
CA LEU A 326 -33.04 -39.75 -20.52
C LEU A 326 -34.35 -39.24 -21.12
N GLY A 327 -34.36 -38.04 -21.69
CA GLY A 327 -35.53 -37.47 -22.36
C GLY A 327 -36.04 -38.35 -23.50
N VAL A 328 -35.14 -38.85 -24.35
CA VAL A 328 -35.49 -39.79 -25.43
C VAL A 328 -36.08 -41.09 -24.89
N VAL A 329 -35.51 -41.66 -23.82
CA VAL A 329 -36.01 -42.89 -23.19
C VAL A 329 -37.39 -42.66 -22.56
N LEU A 330 -37.59 -41.54 -21.85
CA LEU A 330 -38.88 -41.20 -21.23
C LEU A 330 -39.99 -41.00 -22.26
N VAL A 331 -39.71 -40.29 -23.37
CA VAL A 331 -40.69 -40.10 -24.45
C VAL A 331 -41.04 -41.42 -25.12
N ARG A 332 -40.05 -42.27 -25.39
CA ARG A 332 -40.28 -43.61 -25.94
C ARG A 332 -41.09 -44.49 -24.99
N ASP A 333 -40.82 -44.42 -23.68
CA ASP A 333 -41.58 -45.16 -22.68
C ASP A 333 -43.03 -44.66 -22.57
N ALA A 334 -43.23 -43.35 -22.55
CA ALA A 334 -44.56 -42.74 -22.52
C ALA A 334 -45.42 -43.20 -23.71
N ARG A 335 -44.86 -43.17 -24.93
CA ARG A 335 -45.56 -43.64 -26.15
C ARG A 335 -45.92 -45.14 -26.08
N ARG A 336 -45.00 -45.98 -25.60
CA ARG A 336 -45.26 -47.42 -25.43
C ARG A 336 -46.36 -47.70 -24.41
N ARG A 337 -46.40 -46.94 -23.31
CA ARG A 337 -47.46 -47.04 -22.30
C ARG A 337 -48.81 -46.60 -22.86
N GLU A 338 -48.82 -45.55 -23.68
CA GLU A 338 -50.02 -45.09 -24.37
C GLU A 338 -50.57 -46.17 -25.33
N GLU A 339 -49.70 -46.76 -26.16
CA GLU A 339 -50.06 -47.87 -27.05
C GLU A 339 -50.59 -49.08 -26.26
N ALA A 340 -49.91 -49.50 -25.19
CA ALA A 340 -50.35 -50.61 -24.35
C ALA A 340 -51.68 -50.33 -23.63
N SER A 341 -51.91 -49.09 -23.18
CA SER A 341 -53.17 -48.67 -22.58
C SER A 341 -54.31 -48.65 -23.59
N ARG A 342 -54.06 -48.19 -24.82
CA ARG A 342 -55.03 -48.24 -25.93
C ARG A 342 -55.40 -49.68 -26.26
N GLU A 343 -54.44 -50.58 -26.43
CA GLU A 343 -54.72 -52.00 -26.67
C GLU A 343 -55.55 -52.62 -25.53
N GLN A 344 -55.25 -52.27 -24.27
CA GLN A 344 -56.01 -52.77 -23.13
C GLN A 344 -57.43 -52.20 -23.08
N ASN A 345 -57.60 -50.92 -23.42
CA ASN A 345 -58.91 -50.27 -23.47
C ASN A 345 -59.77 -50.81 -24.62
N GLU A 346 -59.17 -51.05 -25.79
CA GLU A 346 -59.83 -51.71 -26.93
C GLU A 346 -60.28 -53.14 -26.57
N ARG A 347 -59.43 -53.92 -25.91
CA ARG A 347 -59.81 -55.27 -25.41
C ARG A 347 -60.93 -55.21 -24.38
N ASN A 348 -60.89 -54.25 -23.46
CA ASN A 348 -61.96 -54.05 -22.49
C ASN A 348 -63.28 -53.63 -23.16
N GLN A 349 -63.23 -52.75 -24.17
CA GLN A 349 -64.40 -52.34 -24.95
C GLN A 349 -64.98 -53.51 -25.76
N GLN A 350 -64.15 -54.34 -26.38
CA GLN A 350 -64.60 -55.55 -27.06
C GLN A 350 -65.23 -56.55 -26.08
N ALA A 351 -64.68 -56.70 -24.88
CA ALA A 351 -65.28 -57.54 -23.84
C ALA A 351 -66.64 -56.99 -23.36
N ILE A 352 -66.77 -55.67 -23.21
CA ILE A 352 -68.05 -55.03 -22.88
C ILE A 352 -69.07 -55.24 -24.01
N LEU A 353 -68.69 -55.00 -25.27
CA LEU A 353 -69.59 -55.20 -26.41
C LEU A 353 -70.04 -56.65 -26.52
N ARG A 354 -69.14 -57.61 -26.29
CA ARG A 354 -69.46 -59.04 -26.26
C ARG A 354 -70.42 -59.40 -25.12
N LEU A 355 -70.24 -58.85 -23.92
CA LEU A 355 -71.17 -59.02 -22.81
C LEU A 355 -72.52 -58.35 -23.07
N LEU A 356 -72.53 -57.22 -23.79
CA LEU A 356 -73.75 -56.50 -24.17
C LEU A 356 -74.54 -57.29 -25.22
N ASP A 357 -73.86 -57.91 -26.18
CA ASP A 357 -74.43 -58.82 -27.17
C ASP A 357 -74.96 -60.11 -26.49
N GLU A 358 -74.21 -60.67 -25.54
CA GLU A 358 -74.66 -61.82 -24.72
C GLU A 358 -75.89 -61.47 -23.88
N MET A 359 -76.00 -60.26 -23.31
CA MET A 359 -77.18 -59.80 -22.58
C MET A 359 -78.38 -59.49 -23.50
N MET A 360 -78.15 -58.96 -24.71
CA MET A 360 -79.19 -58.65 -25.70
C MET A 360 -79.78 -59.91 -26.34
N ASN A 361 -79.01 -60.99 -26.41
CA ASN A 361 -79.45 -62.29 -26.94
C ASN A 361 -80.08 -63.20 -25.86
N LEU A 362 -80.12 -62.74 -24.60
CA LEU A 362 -80.71 -63.43 -23.44
C LEU A 362 -82.04 -62.81 -22.97
N ALA A 363 -82.47 -61.70 -23.59
CA ALA A 363 -83.81 -61.10 -23.47
C ALA A 363 -84.58 -61.36 -24.77
#